data_AF-A0A3D8I764-F1
#
_entry.id   AF-A0A3D8I764-F1
#
_cell.length_a   1.000
_cell.length_b   1.000
_cell.length_c   1.000
_cell.angle_alpha   90.00
_cell.angle_beta   90.00
_cell.angle_gamma   90.00
#
_symmetry.space_group_name_H-M   'P 1'
#
loop_
_entity.id
_entity.type
_entity.pdbx_description
1 polymer ?
#
loop_
_entity_poly.entity_id
_entity_poly.type
_entity_poly.pdbx_seq_one_letter_code
_entity_poly.pdbx_strand_id
1 'polypeptide(L)'
;MQKHKLDFLIALTLALSAFILGALNLHDGQTWSGEDGGNGDFAQYLLQAIALNEGRISEFIEKSAFMTLNSYDGMGPIIYPWGYPLLLSLGIKVFGLHILSLKYINLIFFACFVGGFYIFCKNTMERKLAIYGALLFVCSPYFVHFHNRLLSDVPFMCVGFLGAILLQKYFMPPPRRAFQAYIIKANYSSLKFRCGVYCSLSYPL
;
A
#
# COMPACT_ATOMS: atom_id res chain seq x y z
N MET A 1 7.82 16.09 -19.86
CA MET A 1 6.80 16.55 -18.89
C MET A 1 5.42 15.93 -19.13
N GLN A 2 4.93 15.84 -20.38
CA GLN A 2 3.58 15.35 -20.71
C GLN A 2 3.31 13.87 -20.35
N LYS A 3 4.31 12.98 -20.48
CA LYS A 3 4.15 11.55 -20.16
C LYS A 3 3.87 11.26 -18.68
N HIS A 4 4.57 11.94 -17.77
CA HIS A 4 4.35 11.79 -16.32
C HIS A 4 2.95 12.28 -15.90
N LYS A 5 2.46 13.35 -16.52
CA LYS A 5 1.08 13.84 -16.28
C LYS A 5 0.04 12.82 -16.76
N LEU A 6 0.26 12.22 -17.93
CA LEU A 6 -0.63 11.17 -18.45
C LEU A 6 -0.67 9.95 -17.53
N ASP A 7 0.48 9.43 -17.08
CA ASP A 7 0.51 8.27 -16.20
C ASP A 7 -0.16 8.57 -14.84
N PHE A 8 0.01 9.78 -14.31
CA PHE A 8 -0.71 10.21 -13.11
C PHE A 8 -2.22 10.27 -13.32
N LEU A 9 -2.69 10.81 -14.45
CA LEU A 9 -4.12 10.83 -14.79
C LEU A 9 -4.69 9.42 -14.92
N ILE A 10 -3.95 8.49 -15.53
CA ILE A 10 -4.37 7.09 -15.63
C ILE A 10 -4.47 6.45 -14.24
N ALA A 11 -3.47 6.66 -13.38
CA ALA A 11 -3.48 6.16 -12.00
C ALA A 11 -4.69 6.69 -11.22
N LEU A 12 -4.96 7.98 -11.34
CA LEU A 12 -6.11 8.63 -10.70
C LEU A 12 -7.44 8.06 -11.24
N THR A 13 -7.53 7.87 -12.55
CA THR A 13 -8.74 7.31 -13.18
C THR A 13 -9.01 5.88 -12.69
N LEU A 14 -7.97 5.05 -12.58
CA LEU A 14 -8.07 3.68 -12.06
C LEU A 14 -8.43 3.64 -10.57
N ALA A 15 -7.84 4.54 -9.76
CA ALA A 15 -8.19 4.67 -8.35
C ALA A 15 -9.65 5.11 -8.17
N LEU A 16 -10.10 6.09 -8.96
CA LEU A 16 -11.49 6.54 -8.93
C LEU A 16 -12.46 5.46 -9.40
N SER A 17 -12.12 4.69 -10.44
CA SER A 17 -12.97 3.57 -10.87
C SER A 17 -13.06 2.49 -9.80
N ALA A 18 -11.95 2.17 -9.13
CA ALA A 18 -11.94 1.25 -8.00
C ALA A 18 -12.82 1.75 -6.85
N PHE A 19 -12.73 3.04 -6.52
CA PHE A 19 -13.54 3.66 -5.49
C PHE A 19 -15.03 3.63 -5.83
N ILE A 20 -15.41 4.03 -7.05
CA ILE A 20 -16.81 4.07 -7.49
C ILE A 20 -17.39 2.65 -7.51
N LEU A 21 -16.72 1.69 -8.15
CA LEU A 21 -17.21 0.31 -8.22
C LEU A 21 -17.27 -0.34 -6.84
N GLY A 22 -16.28 -0.10 -5.98
CA GLY A 22 -16.31 -0.59 -4.61
C GLY A 22 -17.44 0.03 -3.79
N ALA A 23 -17.66 1.35 -3.89
CA ALA A 23 -18.76 2.04 -3.21
C ALA A 23 -20.13 1.50 -3.62
N LEU A 24 -20.32 1.15 -4.90
CA LEU A 24 -21.55 0.53 -5.39
C LEU A 24 -21.79 -0.89 -4.83
N ASN A 25 -20.73 -1.56 -4.36
CA ASN A 25 -20.81 -2.91 -3.77
C ASN A 25 -20.74 -2.89 -2.22
N LEU A 26 -20.60 -1.73 -1.60
CA LEU A 26 -20.62 -1.61 -0.14
C LEU A 26 -22.02 -1.91 0.39
N HIS A 27 -22.08 -2.65 1.49
CA HIS A 27 -23.33 -2.91 2.22
C HIS A 27 -23.14 -2.79 3.73
N ASP A 28 -24.22 -2.50 4.44
CA ASP A 28 -24.22 -2.27 5.89
C ASP A 28 -23.85 -3.51 6.70
N GLY A 29 -24.13 -4.71 6.17
CA GLY A 29 -23.84 -5.97 6.86
C GLY A 29 -22.35 -6.23 7.04
N GLN A 30 -21.96 -6.81 8.17
CA GLN A 30 -20.62 -7.34 8.40
C GLN A 30 -20.73 -8.85 8.59
N THR A 31 -19.84 -9.62 7.95
CA THR A 31 -19.82 -11.06 8.10
C THR A 31 -19.20 -11.43 9.46
N TRP A 32 -19.99 -12.09 10.30
CA TRP A 32 -19.59 -12.54 11.65
C TRP A 32 -18.84 -13.88 11.59
N SER A 33 -19.30 -14.78 10.71
CA SER A 33 -18.71 -16.07 10.33
C SER A 33 -19.67 -16.71 9.33
N GLY A 34 -19.25 -17.16 8.14
CA GLY A 34 -20.22 -17.88 7.29
C GLY A 34 -19.81 -18.43 5.92
N GLU A 35 -19.09 -17.70 5.07
CA GLU A 35 -18.94 -18.15 3.67
C GLU A 35 -17.50 -18.55 3.28
N ASP A 36 -16.50 -18.10 4.04
CA ASP A 36 -15.09 -18.18 3.66
C ASP A 36 -14.16 -18.42 4.87
N GLY A 37 -14.71 -18.89 6.00
CA GLY A 37 -13.95 -19.34 7.17
C GLY A 37 -13.31 -18.22 8.02
N GLY A 38 -13.64 -16.95 7.76
CA GLY A 38 -13.10 -15.82 8.51
C GLY A 38 -13.78 -15.58 9.86
N ASN A 39 -12.95 -15.63 10.90
CA ASN A 39 -13.23 -15.50 12.33
C ASN A 39 -13.64 -14.08 12.75
N GLY A 40 -14.23 -13.93 13.93
CA GLY A 40 -14.71 -12.68 14.54
C GLY A 40 -13.66 -11.57 14.78
N ASP A 41 -12.53 -11.60 14.08
CA ASP A 41 -11.40 -10.67 14.16
C ASP A 41 -11.79 -9.21 14.01
N PHE A 42 -12.78 -8.91 13.16
CA PHE A 42 -13.28 -7.55 13.00
C PHE A 42 -13.78 -6.97 14.33
N ALA A 43 -14.38 -7.81 15.18
CA ALA A 43 -14.92 -7.39 16.47
C ALA A 43 -13.77 -6.98 17.40
N GLN A 44 -12.65 -7.69 17.37
CA GLN A 44 -11.50 -7.35 18.18
C GLN A 44 -10.83 -6.05 17.71
N TYR A 45 -10.70 -5.85 16.39
CA TYR A 45 -10.26 -4.57 15.83
C TYR A 45 -11.18 -3.41 16.25
N LEU A 46 -12.49 -3.62 16.18
CA LEU A 46 -13.50 -2.60 16.50
C LEU A 46 -13.53 -2.28 18.00
N LEU A 47 -13.51 -3.29 18.87
CA LEU A 47 -13.48 -3.13 20.32
C LEU A 47 -12.20 -2.41 20.77
N GLN A 48 -11.04 -2.76 20.19
CA GLN A 48 -9.79 -2.06 20.47
C GLN A 48 -9.86 -0.59 20.04
N ALA A 49 -10.49 -0.30 18.89
CA ALA A 49 -10.71 1.07 18.40
C ALA A 49 -11.67 1.89 19.29
N ILE A 50 -12.72 1.26 19.83
CA ILE A 50 -13.64 1.88 20.78
C ILE A 50 -12.89 2.20 22.09
N ALA A 51 -12.15 1.23 22.63
CA ALA A 51 -11.39 1.40 23.86
C ALA A 51 -10.30 2.48 23.73
N LEU A 52 -9.69 2.63 22.54
CA LEU A 52 -8.80 3.76 22.20
C LEU A 52 -9.51 5.12 22.36
N ASN A 53 -10.76 5.22 21.89
CA ASN A 53 -11.53 6.46 21.94
C ASN A 53 -12.02 6.80 23.35
N GLU A 54 -12.34 5.80 24.15
CA GLU A 54 -12.85 5.94 25.51
C GLU A 54 -11.75 6.06 26.57
N GLY A 55 -10.48 5.86 26.19
CA GLY A 55 -9.36 5.83 27.13
C GLY A 55 -9.35 4.59 28.03
N ARG A 56 -10.01 3.50 27.62
CA ARG A 56 -10.19 2.26 28.40
C ARG A 56 -9.33 1.09 27.89
N ILE A 57 -8.15 1.39 27.35
CA ILE A 57 -7.27 0.38 26.76
C ILE A 57 -6.83 -0.69 27.76
N SER A 58 -6.48 -0.32 28.99
CA SER A 58 -6.08 -1.29 30.01
C SER A 58 -7.18 -2.31 30.30
N GLU A 59 -8.43 -1.83 30.47
CA GLU A 59 -9.61 -2.68 30.69
C GLU A 59 -9.87 -3.59 29.48
N PHE A 60 -9.73 -3.07 28.26
CA PHE A 60 -9.85 -3.87 27.04
C PHE A 60 -8.80 -4.99 27.00
N ILE A 61 -7.54 -4.70 27.33
CA ILE A 61 -6.46 -5.70 27.34
C ILE A 61 -6.74 -6.79 28.37
N GLU A 62 -7.17 -6.41 29.58
CA GLU A 62 -7.53 -7.38 30.63
C GLU A 62 -8.67 -8.29 30.20
N LYS A 63 -9.74 -7.71 29.65
CA LYS A 63 -10.89 -8.48 29.14
C LYS A 63 -10.51 -9.37 27.97
N SER A 64 -9.72 -8.86 27.02
CA SER A 64 -9.25 -9.66 25.87
C SER A 64 -8.34 -10.79 26.32
N ALA A 65 -7.44 -10.54 27.28
CA ALA A 65 -6.58 -11.59 27.85
C ALA A 65 -7.42 -12.66 28.55
N PHE A 66 -8.41 -12.26 29.36
CA PHE A 66 -9.31 -13.20 30.00
C PHE A 66 -10.05 -14.07 28.97
N MET A 67 -10.64 -13.47 27.93
CA MET A 67 -11.37 -14.20 26.88
C MET A 67 -10.45 -15.16 26.11
N THR A 68 -9.29 -14.70 25.66
CA THR A 68 -8.34 -15.52 24.89
C THR A 68 -7.82 -16.68 25.74
N LEU A 69 -7.36 -16.43 26.97
CA LEU A 69 -6.75 -17.43 27.85
C LEU A 69 -7.75 -18.47 28.39
N ASN A 70 -9.05 -18.12 28.46
CA ASN A 70 -10.10 -19.02 28.93
C ASN A 70 -10.98 -19.55 27.79
N SER A 71 -10.58 -19.35 26.52
CA SER A 71 -11.25 -19.94 25.37
C SER A 71 -10.69 -21.35 25.06
N TYR A 72 -11.54 -22.23 24.54
CA TYR A 72 -11.19 -23.63 24.23
C TYR A 72 -9.97 -23.77 23.31
N ASP A 73 -9.75 -22.81 22.41
CA ASP A 73 -8.74 -22.89 21.34
C ASP A 73 -7.72 -21.74 21.36
N GLY A 74 -7.66 -20.95 22.44
CA GLY A 74 -6.76 -19.80 22.52
C GLY A 74 -6.95 -18.82 21.36
N MET A 75 -8.19 -18.39 21.11
CA MET A 75 -8.53 -17.63 19.90
C MET A 75 -7.80 -16.28 19.86
N GLY A 76 -6.95 -16.10 18.85
CA GLY A 76 -6.34 -14.83 18.44
C GLY A 76 -5.30 -14.23 19.41
N PRO A 77 -4.53 -13.22 18.97
CA PRO A 77 -3.66 -12.47 19.87
C PRO A 77 -4.50 -11.65 20.85
N ILE A 78 -3.98 -11.38 22.06
CA ILE A 78 -4.66 -10.52 23.05
C ILE A 78 -4.89 -9.10 22.49
N ILE A 79 -3.93 -8.59 21.72
CA ILE A 79 -3.97 -7.26 21.11
C ILE A 79 -3.63 -7.40 19.64
N TYR A 80 -4.46 -6.83 18.78
CA TYR A 80 -4.19 -6.80 17.36
C TYR A 80 -3.26 -5.63 17.00
N PRO A 81 -2.53 -5.71 15.87
CA PRO A 81 -1.60 -4.66 15.46
C PRO A 81 -2.29 -3.28 15.40
N TRP A 82 -1.70 -2.29 16.08
CA TRP A 82 -2.30 -0.97 16.33
C TRP A 82 -2.71 -0.18 15.08
N GLY A 83 -2.08 -0.42 13.94
CA GLY A 83 -2.30 0.38 12.73
C GLY A 83 -3.78 0.43 12.32
N TYR A 84 -4.47 -0.71 12.29
CA TYR A 84 -5.87 -0.74 11.86
C TYR A 84 -6.86 -0.24 12.94
N PRO A 85 -6.76 -0.63 14.22
CA PRO A 85 -7.54 -0.01 15.31
C PRO A 85 -7.40 1.50 15.39
N LEU A 86 -6.22 2.07 15.12
CA LEU A 86 -6.02 3.53 15.09
C LEU A 86 -6.78 4.19 13.93
N LEU A 87 -6.77 3.59 12.74
CA LEU A 87 -7.56 4.05 11.60
C LEU A 87 -9.06 4.00 11.91
N LEU A 88 -9.53 2.89 12.49
CA LEU A 88 -10.92 2.74 12.91
C LEU A 88 -11.30 3.73 14.02
N SER A 89 -10.42 3.94 15.00
CA SER A 89 -10.61 4.89 16.11
C SER A 89 -10.83 6.31 15.57
N LEU A 90 -10.03 6.73 14.58
CA LEU A 90 -10.23 8.00 13.89
C LEU A 90 -11.56 8.04 13.13
N GLY A 91 -11.89 6.96 12.41
CA GLY A 91 -13.18 6.82 11.73
C GLY A 91 -14.36 6.97 12.68
N ILE A 92 -14.32 6.31 13.84
CA ILE A 92 -15.35 6.37 14.88
C ILE A 92 -15.45 7.79 15.45
N LYS A 93 -14.33 8.49 15.65
CA LYS A 93 -14.36 9.89 16.14
C LYS A 93 -15.03 10.85 15.14
N VAL A 94 -14.83 10.64 13.84
CA VAL A 94 -15.33 11.54 12.79
C VAL A 94 -16.78 11.21 12.42
N PHE A 95 -17.10 9.93 12.27
CA PHE A 95 -18.39 9.48 11.73
C PHE A 95 -19.30 8.83 12.77
N GLY A 96 -18.80 8.52 13.98
CA GLY A 96 -19.50 7.66 14.93
C GLY A 96 -19.37 6.18 14.61
N LEU A 97 -20.07 5.34 15.36
CA LEU A 97 -20.04 3.88 15.22
C LEU A 97 -20.99 3.41 14.11
N HIS A 98 -20.68 3.77 12.86
CA HIS A 98 -21.41 3.32 11.68
C HIS A 98 -20.53 2.38 10.84
N ILE A 99 -20.90 1.10 10.78
CA ILE A 99 -20.14 0.06 10.08
C ILE A 99 -19.85 0.43 8.63
N LEU A 100 -20.86 0.95 7.91
CA LEU A 100 -20.71 1.39 6.53
C LEU A 100 -19.64 2.48 6.40
N SER A 101 -19.69 3.49 7.26
CA SER A 101 -18.71 4.60 7.27
C SER A 101 -17.30 4.10 7.52
N LEU A 102 -17.12 3.12 8.41
CA LEU A 102 -15.80 2.53 8.67
C LEU A 102 -15.27 1.71 7.49
N LYS A 103 -16.14 1.07 6.71
CA LYS A 103 -15.73 0.34 5.49
C LYS A 103 -15.19 1.25 4.40
N TYR A 104 -15.62 2.51 4.35
CA TYR A 104 -15.03 3.49 3.43
C TYR A 104 -13.54 3.70 3.66
N ILE A 105 -13.03 3.46 4.88
CA ILE A 105 -11.58 3.49 5.15
C ILE A 105 -10.89 2.45 4.27
N ASN A 106 -11.35 1.20 4.30
CA ASN A 106 -10.78 0.12 3.50
C ASN A 106 -10.92 0.39 2.00
N LEU A 107 -12.06 0.94 1.57
CA LEU A 107 -12.26 1.34 0.18
C LEU A 107 -11.27 2.41 -0.29
N ILE A 108 -10.98 3.42 0.55
CA ILE A 108 -9.98 4.46 0.24
C ILE A 108 -8.59 3.84 0.08
N PHE A 109 -8.19 2.96 1.02
CA PHE A 109 -6.90 2.27 0.91
C PHE A 109 -6.84 1.34 -0.31
N PHE A 110 -7.93 0.67 -0.68
CA PHE A 110 -8.00 -0.12 -1.90
C PHE A 110 -7.82 0.74 -3.16
N ALA A 111 -8.50 1.88 -3.25
CA ALA A 111 -8.36 2.81 -4.36
C ALA A 111 -6.93 3.37 -4.47
N CYS A 112 -6.33 3.74 -3.34
CA CYS A 112 -4.93 4.17 -3.27
C CYS A 112 -3.97 3.06 -3.73
N PHE A 113 -4.22 1.81 -3.32
CA PHE A 113 -3.45 0.65 -3.74
C PHE A 113 -3.51 0.46 -5.26
N VAL A 114 -4.70 0.49 -5.88
CA VAL A 114 -4.84 0.29 -7.34
C VAL A 114 -4.07 1.37 -8.13
N GLY A 115 -4.19 2.63 -7.73
CA GLY A 115 -3.44 3.73 -8.34
C GLY A 115 -1.92 3.59 -8.15
N GLY A 116 -1.49 3.24 -6.94
CA GLY A 116 -0.09 3.00 -6.61
C GLY A 116 0.51 1.80 -7.36
N PHE A 117 -0.25 0.70 -7.47
CA PHE A 117 0.09 -0.50 -8.22
C PHE A 117 0.36 -0.18 -9.69
N TYR A 118 -0.52 0.58 -10.33
CA TYR A 118 -0.30 1.03 -11.70
C TYR A 118 1.01 1.82 -11.84
N ILE A 119 1.25 2.81 -10.96
CA ILE A 119 2.47 3.65 -11.01
C ILE A 119 3.72 2.77 -10.87
N PHE A 120 3.69 1.79 -9.96
CA PHE A 120 4.78 0.84 -9.77
C PHE A 120 5.01 0.00 -11.03
N CYS A 121 3.98 -0.66 -11.55
CA CYS A 121 4.09 -1.52 -12.73
C CYS A 121 4.49 -0.77 -13.99
N LYS A 122 4.04 0.48 -14.19
CA LYS A 122 4.46 1.27 -15.36
C LYS A 122 5.96 1.56 -15.34
N ASN A 123 6.62 1.55 -14.17
CA ASN A 123 8.06 1.75 -14.09
C ASN A 123 8.86 0.54 -14.59
N THR A 124 8.26 -0.65 -14.64
CA THR A 124 8.93 -1.91 -15.02
C THR A 124 8.38 -2.56 -16.28
N MET A 125 7.11 -2.30 -16.63
CA MET A 125 6.39 -2.95 -17.72
C MET A 125 5.82 -1.94 -18.73
N GLU A 126 5.32 -2.44 -19.86
CA GLU A 126 4.56 -1.64 -20.81
C GLU A 126 3.28 -1.09 -20.15
N ARG A 127 2.92 0.15 -20.50
CA ARG A 127 1.73 0.83 -19.98
C ARG A 127 0.45 0.00 -20.11
N LYS A 128 0.23 -0.67 -21.24
CA LYS A 128 -0.97 -1.50 -21.47
C LYS A 128 -1.05 -2.64 -20.45
N LEU A 129 0.06 -3.34 -20.22
CA LEU A 129 0.14 -4.42 -19.23
C LEU A 129 -0.10 -3.91 -17.81
N ALA A 130 0.44 -2.73 -17.47
CA ALA A 130 0.19 -2.11 -16.17
C ALA A 130 -1.30 -1.75 -15.97
N ILE A 131 -1.99 -1.27 -17.02
CA ILE A 131 -3.43 -1.02 -16.98
C ILE A 131 -4.20 -2.32 -16.78
N TYR A 132 -3.91 -3.36 -17.56
CA TYR A 132 -4.59 -4.65 -17.40
C TYR A 132 -4.35 -5.26 -16.01
N GLY A 133 -3.13 -5.16 -15.48
CA GLY A 133 -2.82 -5.59 -14.12
C GLY A 133 -3.65 -4.85 -13.07
N ALA A 134 -3.79 -3.52 -13.18
CA ALA A 134 -4.63 -2.74 -12.28
C ALA A 134 -6.12 -3.10 -12.40
N LEU A 135 -6.61 -3.30 -13.63
CA LEU A 135 -8.00 -3.69 -13.88
C LEU A 135 -8.34 -5.08 -13.31
N LEU A 136 -7.37 -6.01 -13.26
CA LEU A 136 -7.58 -7.30 -12.61
C LEU A 136 -7.93 -7.17 -11.13
N PHE A 137 -7.34 -6.21 -10.41
CA PHE A 137 -7.72 -5.94 -9.02
C PHE A 137 -9.12 -5.33 -8.93
N VAL A 138 -9.42 -4.35 -9.78
CA VAL A 138 -10.71 -3.65 -9.79
C VAL A 138 -11.88 -4.59 -10.10
N CYS A 139 -11.70 -5.49 -11.05
CA CYS A 139 -12.75 -6.41 -11.52
C CYS A 139 -12.77 -7.75 -10.78
N SER A 140 -11.85 -7.99 -9.85
CA SER A 140 -11.78 -9.28 -9.15
C SER A 140 -12.80 -9.34 -8.01
N PRO A 141 -13.71 -10.34 -8.02
CA PRO A 141 -14.74 -10.48 -6.98
C PRO A 141 -14.13 -10.71 -5.61
N TYR A 142 -12.93 -11.30 -5.54
CA TYR A 142 -12.21 -11.49 -4.29
C TYR A 142 -11.84 -10.16 -3.65
N PHE A 143 -11.24 -9.22 -4.40
CA PHE A 143 -10.88 -7.91 -3.85
C PHE A 143 -12.11 -7.06 -3.54
N VAL A 144 -13.18 -7.19 -4.32
CA VAL A 144 -14.48 -6.56 -4.04
C VAL A 144 -15.05 -7.05 -2.70
N HIS A 145 -14.98 -8.35 -2.45
CA HIS A 145 -15.39 -8.93 -1.17
C HIS A 145 -14.51 -8.43 0.00
N PHE A 146 -13.19 -8.44 -0.15
CA PHE A 146 -12.26 -8.09 0.94
C PHE A 146 -12.32 -6.62 1.36
N HIS A 147 -12.47 -5.67 0.43
CA HIS A 147 -12.55 -4.25 0.81
C HIS A 147 -13.83 -3.92 1.59
N ASN A 148 -14.86 -4.76 1.46
CA ASN A 148 -16.13 -4.60 2.14
C ASN A 148 -16.14 -5.23 3.55
N ARG A 149 -15.03 -5.82 3.99
CA ARG A 149 -14.86 -6.35 5.34
C ARG A 149 -14.08 -5.37 6.20
N LEU A 150 -14.46 -5.22 7.45
CA LEU A 150 -13.67 -4.48 8.44
C LEU A 150 -12.44 -5.26 8.94
N LEU A 151 -11.52 -5.59 8.03
CA LEU A 151 -10.25 -6.25 8.32
C LEU A 151 -9.06 -5.40 7.87
N SER A 152 -7.88 -5.71 8.42
CA SER A 152 -6.65 -4.95 8.17
C SER A 152 -5.99 -5.25 6.83
N ASP A 153 -6.38 -6.30 6.12
CA ASP A 153 -5.69 -6.82 4.93
C ASP A 153 -5.50 -5.76 3.85
N VAL A 154 -6.56 -5.00 3.56
CA VAL A 154 -6.55 -3.99 2.49
C VAL A 154 -5.69 -2.77 2.87
N PRO A 155 -5.85 -2.14 4.05
CA PRO A 155 -4.93 -1.11 4.52
C PRO A 155 -3.48 -1.59 4.59
N PHE A 156 -3.24 -2.81 5.10
CA PHE A 156 -1.91 -3.40 5.18
C PHE A 156 -1.29 -3.58 3.79
N MET A 157 -2.05 -4.12 2.83
CA MET A 157 -1.62 -4.27 1.44
C MET A 157 -1.23 -2.93 0.83
N CYS A 158 -2.04 -1.88 1.02
CA CYS A 158 -1.74 -0.55 0.50
C CYS A 158 -0.46 0.05 1.10
N VAL A 159 -0.31 0.01 2.44
CA VAL A 159 0.86 0.58 3.13
C VAL A 159 2.12 -0.24 2.83
N GLY A 160 2.02 -1.56 2.81
CA GLY A 160 3.12 -2.45 2.43
C GLY A 160 3.59 -2.19 1.00
N PHE A 161 2.66 -1.99 0.07
CA PHE A 161 2.98 -1.66 -1.32
C PHE A 161 3.61 -0.27 -1.47
N LEU A 162 3.15 0.72 -0.71
CA LEU A 162 3.82 2.03 -0.62
C LEU A 162 5.26 1.87 -0.12
N GLY A 163 5.48 1.03 0.90
CA GLY A 163 6.81 0.66 1.37
C GLY A 163 7.68 0.08 0.25
N ALA A 164 7.15 -0.86 -0.54
CA ALA A 164 7.86 -1.43 -1.68
C ALA A 164 8.23 -0.38 -2.74
N ILE A 165 7.35 0.58 -3.05
CA ILE A 165 7.64 1.69 -3.97
C ILE A 165 8.78 2.57 -3.43
N LEU A 166 8.77 2.88 -2.14
CA LEU A 166 9.80 3.70 -1.51
C LEU A 166 11.15 2.99 -1.48
N LEU A 167 11.16 1.69 -1.14
CA LEU A 167 12.38 0.87 -1.18
C LEU A 167 12.94 0.77 -2.59
N GLN A 168 12.08 0.60 -3.61
CA GLN A 168 12.50 0.60 -5.01
C GLN A 168 13.22 1.92 -5.36
N LYS A 169 12.66 3.07 -4.96
CA LYS A 169 13.27 4.38 -5.22
C LYS A 169 14.60 4.57 -4.48
N TYR A 170 14.74 4.00 -3.29
CA TYR A 170 15.95 4.12 -2.49
C TYR A 170 17.08 3.23 -3.02
N PHE A 171 16.78 1.98 -3.38
CA PHE A 171 17.78 1.00 -3.83
C PHE A 171 18.06 1.03 -5.33
N MET A 172 17.14 1.52 -6.17
CA MET A 172 17.43 1.69 -7.59
C MET A 172 18.06 3.06 -7.85
N PRO A 173 19.37 3.14 -8.19
CA PRO A 173 19.95 4.40 -8.64
C PRO A 173 19.22 4.92 -9.89
N PRO A 174 19.27 6.24 -10.17
CA PRO A 174 18.60 6.84 -11.31
C PRO A 174 18.92 6.07 -12.61
N PRO A 175 17.98 6.04 -13.57
CA PRO A 175 17.94 5.06 -14.66
C PRO A 175 19.30 4.92 -15.37
N ARG A 176 19.63 3.69 -15.79
CA ARG A 176 20.86 3.24 -16.49
C ARG A 176 21.52 4.24 -17.47
N ARG A 177 20.77 5.19 -18.04
CA ARG A 177 21.32 6.31 -18.85
C ARG A 177 22.20 7.27 -18.05
N ALA A 178 21.91 7.52 -16.77
CA ALA A 178 22.74 8.38 -15.91
C ALA A 178 24.05 7.68 -15.51
N PHE A 179 23.99 6.37 -15.21
CA PHE A 179 25.19 5.58 -14.91
C PHE A 179 26.05 5.33 -16.16
N GLN A 180 25.44 5.07 -17.31
CA GLN A 180 26.17 5.03 -18.60
C GLN A 180 26.73 6.41 -18.96
N ALA A 181 26.00 7.50 -18.77
CA ALA A 181 26.52 8.85 -19.00
C ALA A 181 27.65 9.20 -18.03
N TYR A 182 27.60 8.71 -16.79
CA TYR A 182 28.67 8.88 -15.80
C TYR A 182 29.92 8.06 -16.17
N ILE A 183 29.76 6.80 -16.57
CA ILE A 183 30.86 5.96 -17.08
C ILE A 183 31.44 6.53 -18.38
N ILE A 184 30.60 7.03 -19.29
CA ILE A 184 31.05 7.66 -20.54
C ILE A 184 31.77 8.98 -20.25
N LYS A 185 31.29 9.82 -19.30
CA LYS A 185 32.00 11.04 -18.85
C LYS A 185 33.33 10.72 -18.18
N ALA A 186 33.35 9.70 -17.31
CA ALA A 186 34.55 9.26 -16.62
C ALA A 186 35.60 8.74 -17.62
N ASN A 187 35.17 7.93 -18.62
CA ASN A 187 36.05 7.46 -19.69
C ASN A 187 36.50 8.56 -20.67
N TYR A 188 35.66 9.56 -20.97
CA TYR A 188 36.09 10.70 -21.79
C TYR A 188 37.13 11.57 -21.08
N SER A 189 37.03 11.72 -19.76
CA SER A 189 38.01 12.47 -18.97
C SER A 189 39.37 11.75 -18.87
N SER A 190 39.37 10.41 -18.77
CA SER A 190 40.59 9.61 -18.73
C SER A 190 41.26 9.47 -20.10
N LEU A 191 40.49 9.46 -21.21
CA LEU A 191 41.05 9.50 -22.58
C LEU A 191 41.72 10.83 -22.91
N LYS A 192 41.16 11.98 -22.48
CA LYS A 192 41.82 13.29 -22.62
C LYS A 192 43.12 13.37 -21.81
N PHE A 193 43.17 12.75 -20.63
CA PHE A 193 44.39 12.70 -19.82
C PHE A 193 45.47 11.81 -20.45
N ARG A 194 45.10 10.70 -21.11
CA ARG A 194 46.07 9.85 -21.82
C ARG A 194 46.58 10.44 -23.14
N CYS A 195 45.77 11.18 -23.90
CA CYS A 195 46.25 11.83 -25.13
C CYS A 195 47.12 13.08 -24.86
N GLY A 196 46.99 13.74 -23.71
CA GLY A 196 47.81 14.91 -23.35
C GLY A 196 49.24 14.59 -22.90
N VAL A 197 49.54 13.34 -22.54
CA VAL A 197 50.85 12.95 -21.96
C VAL A 197 51.82 12.39 -23.01
N TYR A 198 51.36 12.02 -24.21
CA TYR A 198 52.22 11.46 -25.26
C TYR A 198 52.72 12.47 -26.31
N CYS A 199 52.47 13.78 -26.15
CA CYS A 199 52.85 14.78 -27.16
C CYS A 199 54.01 15.71 -26.75
N SER A 200 54.76 15.39 -25.70
CA SER A 200 55.85 16.27 -25.20
C SER A 200 57.15 15.55 -24.85
N LEU A 201 57.49 14.46 -25.54
CA LEU A 201 58.84 13.89 -25.54
C LEU A 201 59.36 13.79 -26.97
N SER A 202 59.90 14.90 -27.46
CA SER A 202 60.86 14.94 -28.56
C SER A 202 62.02 15.85 -28.11
N TYR A 203 63.18 15.20 -28.04
CA TYR A 203 64.49 15.57 -27.52
C TYR A 203 64.99 16.99 -27.89
N PRO A 204 65.78 17.66 -27.02
CA PRO A 204 66.81 18.58 -27.49
C PRO A 204 68.14 17.85 -27.69
N LEU A 205 68.81 18.26 -28.77
CA LEU A 205 70.21 18.00 -29.14
C LEU A 205 71.20 18.46 -28.06
#